data_AF-A0A161MR79-F1
#
_entry.id   AF-A0A161MR79-F1
#
_cell.length_a   1.000
_cell.length_b   1.000
_cell.length_c   1.000
_cell.angle_alpha   90.00
_cell.angle_beta   90.00
_cell.angle_gamma   90.00
#
_symmetry.space_group_name_H-M   'P 1'
#
loop_
_entity.id
_entity.type
_entity.pdbx_description
1 polymer ?
#
loop_
_entity_poly.entity_id
_entity_poly.type
_entity_poly.pdbx_seq_one_letter_code
_entity_poly.pdbx_strand_id
1 'polypeptide(L)'
;KEKEEACMALSELAANTGDSFLPFMEPCFIEVFRLLNFPNSDVRKAALEAAFTFCTSYAKIVAARANQHDGVSVSSVAEQLVAKAAMLVRIDDDKDVVMAALEGLTLLLKEVGTQLANSSSIREQIVSCVRDIFNARTEAQGWKEDDDQWNADDDLMDAAGFIVPTLANIMTQEQFSRYFQNYFLFSWKDW
;
A
#
# COMPACT_ATOMS: atom_id res chain seq x y z
N LYS A 1 19.08 9.23 -5.15
CA LYS A 1 19.20 10.67 -5.45
C LYS A 1 18.48 11.14 -6.71
N GLU A 2 19.03 11.24 -7.93
CA GLU A 2 18.27 11.84 -9.07
C GLU A 2 16.90 11.19 -9.34
N LYS A 3 16.82 9.84 -9.27
CA LYS A 3 15.56 9.10 -9.47
C LYS A 3 14.56 9.28 -8.34
N GLU A 4 15.07 9.33 -7.11
CA GLU A 4 14.31 9.56 -5.89
C GLU A 4 13.71 10.98 -5.91
N GLU A 5 14.54 11.99 -6.22
CA GLU A 5 14.12 13.39 -6.41
C GLU A 5 13.09 13.53 -7.53
N ALA A 6 13.25 12.78 -8.64
CA ALA A 6 12.25 12.75 -9.70
C ALA A 6 10.92 12.14 -9.23
N CYS A 7 10.93 11.04 -8.47
CA CYS A 7 9.71 10.47 -7.88
C CYS A 7 9.00 11.46 -6.95
N MET A 8 9.75 12.15 -6.08
CA MET A 8 9.21 13.19 -5.20
C MET A 8 8.57 14.33 -6.00
N ALA A 9 9.26 14.86 -7.01
CA ALA A 9 8.75 15.95 -7.85
C ALA A 9 7.48 15.54 -8.61
N LEU A 10 7.45 14.32 -9.17
CA LEU A 10 6.27 13.82 -9.86
C LEU A 10 5.09 13.62 -8.90
N SER A 11 5.34 13.12 -7.69
CA SER A 11 4.33 12.99 -6.62
C SER A 11 3.70 14.35 -6.30
N GLU A 12 4.52 15.39 -6.11
CA GLU A 12 4.03 16.75 -5.86
C GLU A 12 3.20 17.30 -7.01
N LEU A 13 3.63 17.10 -8.27
CA LEU A 13 2.86 17.52 -9.44
C LEU A 13 1.49 16.83 -9.49
N ALA A 14 1.45 15.52 -9.29
CA ALA A 14 0.20 14.75 -9.29
C ALA A 14 -0.74 15.14 -8.15
N ALA A 15 -0.21 15.47 -6.97
CA ALA A 15 -1.00 15.89 -5.81
C ALA A 15 -1.62 17.29 -5.99
N ASN A 16 -0.93 18.20 -6.69
CA ASN A 16 -1.28 19.63 -6.67
C ASN A 16 -1.91 20.16 -7.98
N THR A 17 -1.86 19.43 -9.08
CA THR A 17 -2.31 19.95 -10.39
C THR A 17 -3.59 19.33 -10.93
N GLY A 18 -4.11 18.28 -10.26
CA GLY A 18 -5.39 17.64 -10.57
C GLY A 18 -5.47 17.20 -12.05
N ASP A 19 -6.58 17.54 -12.70
CA ASP A 19 -6.86 17.21 -14.11
C ASP A 19 -5.75 17.60 -15.09
N SER A 20 -4.95 18.63 -14.77
CA SER A 20 -3.85 19.08 -15.63
C SER A 20 -2.71 18.05 -15.75
N PHE A 21 -2.54 17.19 -14.75
CA PHE A 21 -1.53 16.12 -14.79
C PHE A 21 -2.00 14.88 -15.54
N LEU A 22 -3.30 14.72 -15.75
CA LEU A 22 -3.89 13.48 -16.26
C LEU A 22 -3.24 12.97 -17.57
N PRO A 23 -2.90 13.82 -18.57
CA PRO A 23 -2.24 13.37 -19.79
C PRO A 23 -0.84 12.75 -19.58
N PHE A 24 -0.19 13.05 -18.45
CA PHE A 24 1.15 12.60 -18.11
C PHE A 24 1.15 11.45 -17.09
N MET A 25 0.02 11.24 -16.41
CA MET A 25 -0.07 10.36 -15.25
C MET A 25 0.26 8.91 -15.60
N GLU A 26 -0.30 8.34 -16.67
CA GLU A 26 -0.02 6.95 -17.06
C GLU A 26 1.46 6.73 -17.43
N PRO A 27 2.09 7.52 -18.32
CA PRO A 27 3.52 7.42 -18.59
C PRO A 27 4.39 7.53 -17.32
N CYS A 28 4.08 8.49 -16.44
CA CYS A 28 4.80 8.65 -15.18
C CYS A 28 4.59 7.45 -14.25
N PHE A 29 3.37 6.92 -14.16
CA PHE A 29 3.06 5.75 -13.35
C PHE A 29 3.88 4.54 -13.81
N ILE A 30 3.95 4.29 -15.12
CA ILE A 30 4.73 3.18 -15.68
C ILE A 30 6.21 3.26 -15.30
N GLU A 31 6.83 4.43 -15.43
CA GLU A 31 8.25 4.61 -15.07
C GLU A 31 8.47 4.48 -13.56
N VAL A 32 7.61 5.09 -12.75
CA VAL A 32 7.67 4.98 -11.28
C VAL A 32 7.49 3.52 -10.84
N PHE A 33 6.56 2.77 -11.45
CA PHE A 33 6.34 1.37 -11.10
C PHE A 33 7.54 0.47 -11.38
N ARG A 34 8.35 0.79 -12.40
CA ARG A 34 9.61 0.08 -12.67
C ARG A 34 10.64 0.32 -11.56
N LEU A 35 10.68 1.52 -11.01
CA LEU A 35 11.61 1.90 -9.93
C LEU A 35 11.35 1.19 -8.61
N LEU A 36 10.19 0.54 -8.44
CA LEU A 36 9.89 -0.33 -7.30
C LEU A 36 10.77 -1.59 -7.22
N ASN A 37 11.58 -1.88 -8.25
CA ASN A 37 12.59 -2.95 -8.23
C ASN A 37 14.03 -2.40 -8.29
N PHE A 38 14.21 -1.10 -8.04
CA PHE A 38 15.51 -0.47 -8.14
C PHE A 38 16.42 -0.92 -6.97
N PRO A 39 17.74 -1.10 -7.17
CA PRO A 39 18.61 -1.62 -6.11
C PRO A 39 18.72 -0.75 -4.86
N ASN A 40 18.63 0.58 -5.00
CA ASN A 40 18.67 1.51 -3.88
C ASN A 40 17.27 1.67 -3.25
N SER A 41 17.20 1.50 -1.93
CA SER A 41 15.95 1.53 -1.17
C SER A 41 15.31 2.91 -1.14
N ASP A 42 16.08 4.00 -1.04
CA ASP A 42 15.53 5.38 -1.10
C ASP A 42 14.72 5.61 -2.39
N VAL A 43 15.21 5.09 -3.52
CA VAL A 43 14.49 5.14 -4.81
C VAL A 43 13.23 4.28 -4.78
N ARG A 44 13.28 3.06 -4.22
CA ARG A 44 12.09 2.20 -4.11
C ARG A 44 11.02 2.84 -3.23
N LYS A 45 11.43 3.39 -2.08
CA LYS A 45 10.57 4.12 -1.14
C LYS A 45 9.88 5.30 -1.84
N ALA A 46 10.66 6.21 -2.43
CA ALA A 46 10.12 7.38 -3.12
C ALA A 46 9.21 7.00 -4.29
N ALA A 47 9.54 5.92 -5.02
CA ALA A 47 8.70 5.40 -6.10
C ALA A 47 7.37 4.84 -5.56
N LEU A 48 7.39 4.15 -4.41
CA LEU A 48 6.20 3.60 -3.80
C LEU A 48 5.26 4.70 -3.29
N GLU A 49 5.80 5.69 -2.60
CA GLU A 49 5.06 6.89 -2.18
C GLU A 49 4.42 7.61 -3.37
N ALA A 50 5.20 7.84 -4.45
CA ALA A 50 4.68 8.45 -5.67
C ALA A 50 3.57 7.62 -6.33
N ALA A 51 3.68 6.28 -6.35
CA ALA A 51 2.66 5.40 -6.91
C ALA A 51 1.34 5.48 -6.12
N PHE A 52 1.39 5.55 -4.78
CA PHE A 52 0.20 5.78 -3.95
C PHE A 52 -0.41 7.16 -4.18
N THR A 53 0.41 8.21 -4.29
CA THR A 53 -0.07 9.55 -4.65
C THR A 53 -0.76 9.55 -6.01
N PHE A 54 -0.19 8.89 -7.03
CA PHE A 54 -0.82 8.80 -8.35
C PHE A 54 -2.16 8.09 -8.30
N CYS A 55 -2.24 6.94 -7.61
CA CYS A 55 -3.48 6.19 -7.48
C CYS A 55 -4.59 7.01 -6.78
N THR A 56 -4.25 7.71 -5.70
CA THR A 56 -5.22 8.52 -4.94
C THR A 56 -5.60 9.80 -5.70
N SER A 57 -4.66 10.48 -6.35
CA SER A 57 -4.95 11.63 -7.23
C SER A 57 -5.82 11.23 -8.41
N TYR A 58 -5.54 10.08 -9.04
CA TYR A 58 -6.37 9.56 -10.14
C TYR A 58 -7.81 9.31 -9.69
N ALA A 59 -8.00 8.67 -8.55
CA ALA A 59 -9.32 8.41 -7.99
C ALA A 59 -10.10 9.70 -7.69
N LYS A 60 -9.41 10.74 -7.18
CA LYS A 60 -10.02 12.06 -6.95
C LYS A 60 -10.48 12.71 -8.25
N ILE A 61 -9.67 12.65 -9.31
CA ILE A 61 -10.01 13.17 -10.64
C ILE A 61 -11.23 12.42 -11.21
N VAL A 62 -11.22 11.09 -11.17
CA VAL A 62 -12.34 10.26 -11.66
C VAL A 62 -13.62 10.56 -10.90
N ALA A 63 -13.56 10.68 -9.57
CA ALA A 63 -14.71 11.04 -8.74
C ALA A 63 -15.25 12.44 -9.09
N ALA A 64 -14.36 13.43 -9.29
CA ALA A 64 -14.73 14.79 -9.69
C ALA A 64 -15.42 14.84 -11.07
N ARG A 65 -15.08 13.90 -11.96
CA ARG A 65 -15.69 13.73 -13.29
C ARG A 65 -16.94 12.83 -13.27
N ALA A 66 -17.58 12.64 -12.11
CA ALA A 66 -18.75 11.78 -11.93
C ALA A 66 -18.51 10.34 -12.42
N ASN A 67 -17.32 9.79 -12.14
CA ASN A 67 -16.85 8.47 -12.54
C ASN A 67 -16.71 8.25 -14.05
N GLN A 68 -16.60 9.31 -14.84
CA GLN A 68 -16.18 9.22 -16.23
C GLN A 68 -14.66 9.02 -16.27
N HIS A 69 -14.21 7.87 -16.78
CA HIS A 69 -12.80 7.57 -16.99
C HIS A 69 -12.56 7.00 -18.40
N ASP A 70 -11.55 7.51 -19.09
CA ASP A 70 -11.24 7.15 -20.48
C ASP A 70 -10.32 5.90 -20.53
N GLY A 71 -10.79 4.78 -19.99
CA GLY A 71 -10.11 3.48 -20.16
C GLY A 71 -9.91 2.67 -18.89
N VAL A 72 -9.03 3.10 -17.98
CA VAL A 72 -8.60 2.29 -16.82
C VAL A 72 -9.42 2.62 -15.57
N SER A 73 -10.01 1.62 -14.92
CA SER A 73 -10.75 1.83 -13.67
C SER A 73 -9.81 2.06 -12.48
N VAL A 74 -10.23 2.88 -11.52
CA VAL A 74 -9.50 3.13 -10.27
C VAL A 74 -9.19 1.82 -9.53
N SER A 75 -10.16 0.90 -9.50
CA SER A 75 -9.99 -0.42 -8.85
C SER A 75 -8.89 -1.25 -9.50
N SER A 76 -8.74 -1.21 -10.83
CA SER A 76 -7.68 -1.95 -11.52
C SER A 76 -6.29 -1.40 -11.22
N VAL A 77 -6.15 -0.07 -11.11
CA VAL A 77 -4.89 0.57 -10.69
C VAL A 77 -4.57 0.21 -9.25
N ALA A 78 -5.56 0.31 -8.35
CA ALA A 78 -5.41 -0.02 -6.94
C ALA A 78 -5.05 -1.50 -6.73
N GLU A 79 -5.66 -2.43 -7.45
CA GLU A 79 -5.35 -3.87 -7.37
C GLU A 79 -3.89 -4.16 -7.72
N GLN A 80 -3.36 -3.55 -8.78
CA GLN A 80 -1.96 -3.72 -9.17
C GLN A 80 -1.00 -3.12 -8.13
N LEU A 81 -1.31 -1.92 -7.64
CA LEU A 81 -0.49 -1.26 -6.63
C LEU A 81 -0.48 -2.03 -5.30
N VAL A 82 -1.66 -2.49 -4.84
CA VAL A 82 -1.79 -3.29 -3.61
C VAL A 82 -1.02 -4.61 -3.74
N ALA A 83 -1.10 -5.29 -4.89
CA ALA A 83 -0.34 -6.50 -5.12
C ALA A 83 1.18 -6.27 -5.07
N LYS A 84 1.65 -5.16 -5.66
CA LYS A 84 3.07 -4.81 -5.62
C LYS A 84 3.52 -4.41 -4.21
N ALA A 85 2.74 -3.60 -3.49
CA ALA A 85 3.02 -3.24 -2.11
C ALA A 85 3.05 -4.48 -1.20
N ALA A 86 2.08 -5.40 -1.35
CA ALA A 86 2.03 -6.64 -0.59
C ALA A 86 3.24 -7.56 -0.85
N MET A 87 3.71 -7.61 -2.09
CA MET A 87 4.98 -8.27 -2.42
C MET A 87 6.13 -7.61 -1.67
N LEU A 88 6.31 -6.29 -1.79
CA LEU A 88 7.41 -5.56 -1.15
C LEU A 88 7.39 -5.70 0.39
N VAL A 89 6.22 -5.66 1.02
CA VAL A 89 6.09 -5.90 2.47
C VAL A 89 6.72 -7.23 2.89
N ARG A 90 6.64 -8.27 2.05
CA ARG A 90 7.20 -9.58 2.38
C ARG A 90 8.70 -9.69 2.12
N ILE A 91 9.14 -9.21 0.95
CA ILE A 91 10.46 -9.54 0.38
C ILE A 91 11.45 -8.38 0.37
N ASP A 92 11.03 -7.16 0.71
CA ASP A 92 11.97 -6.05 0.82
C ASP A 92 12.68 -6.13 2.18
N ASP A 93 14.00 -6.03 2.15
CA ASP A 93 14.87 -6.09 3.33
C ASP A 93 15.01 -4.72 4.01
N ASP A 94 14.62 -3.64 3.32
CA ASP A 94 14.70 -2.29 3.85
C ASP A 94 13.39 -1.89 4.57
N LYS A 95 13.54 -1.63 5.87
CA LYS A 95 12.44 -1.23 6.75
C LYS A 95 11.68 0.01 6.24
N ASP A 96 12.36 1.01 5.70
CA ASP A 96 11.71 2.25 5.27
C ASP A 96 10.86 2.04 4.02
N VAL A 97 11.21 1.07 3.16
CA VAL A 97 10.39 0.66 2.02
C VAL A 97 9.13 -0.06 2.50
N VAL A 98 9.26 -0.99 3.46
CA VAL A 98 8.12 -1.69 4.06
C VAL A 98 7.20 -0.71 4.79
N MET A 99 7.76 0.24 5.53
CA MET A 99 7.03 1.31 6.19
C MET A 99 6.20 2.12 5.19
N ALA A 100 6.83 2.60 4.11
CA ALA A 100 6.15 3.35 3.06
C ALA A 100 5.01 2.54 2.40
N ALA A 101 5.18 1.22 2.28
CA ALA A 101 4.12 0.34 1.80
C ALA A 101 2.91 0.34 2.75
N LEU A 102 3.13 0.13 4.05
CA LEU A 102 2.07 0.08 5.06
C LEU A 102 1.34 1.42 5.22
N GLU A 103 2.08 2.52 5.25
CA GLU A 103 1.53 3.88 5.29
C GLU A 103 0.73 4.19 4.02
N GLY A 104 1.26 3.81 2.85
CA GLY A 104 0.58 3.97 1.57
C GLY A 104 -0.73 3.17 1.49
N LEU A 105 -0.75 1.93 1.99
CA LEU A 105 -1.98 1.12 2.09
C LEU A 105 -3.00 1.78 3.02
N THR A 106 -2.56 2.33 4.16
CA THR A 106 -3.41 3.09 5.08
C THR A 106 -4.02 4.31 4.39
N LEU A 107 -3.21 5.08 3.66
CA LEU A 107 -3.65 6.25 2.90
C LEU A 107 -4.66 5.87 1.80
N LEU A 108 -4.37 4.81 1.04
CA LEU A 108 -5.26 4.30 0.00
C LEU A 108 -6.64 3.96 0.57
N LEU A 109 -6.69 3.22 1.68
CA LEU A 109 -7.95 2.87 2.33
C LEU A 109 -8.72 4.10 2.83
N LYS A 110 -8.03 5.10 3.39
CA LYS A 110 -8.66 6.35 3.86
C LYS A 110 -9.25 7.18 2.71
N GLU A 111 -8.51 7.33 1.62
CA GLU A 111 -8.87 8.26 0.54
C GLU A 111 -9.84 7.64 -0.48
N VAL A 112 -9.68 6.35 -0.78
CA VAL A 112 -10.40 5.68 -1.87
C VAL A 112 -11.08 4.38 -1.46
N GLY A 113 -10.95 3.96 -0.19
CA GLY A 113 -11.38 2.65 0.26
C GLY A 113 -12.88 2.37 0.11
N THR A 114 -13.75 3.38 0.12
CA THR A 114 -15.19 3.21 -0.15
C THR A 114 -15.46 2.78 -1.59
N GLN A 115 -14.68 3.26 -2.55
CA GLN A 115 -14.76 2.85 -3.96
C GLN A 115 -14.23 1.42 -4.15
N LEU A 116 -13.31 1.01 -3.28
CA LEU A 116 -12.66 -0.30 -3.30
C LEU A 116 -13.36 -1.33 -2.40
N ALA A 117 -14.41 -0.92 -1.66
CA ALA A 117 -15.05 -1.72 -0.61
C ALA A 117 -15.58 -3.07 -1.11
N ASN A 118 -15.89 -3.20 -2.41
CA ASN A 118 -16.37 -4.45 -3.00
C ASN A 118 -15.25 -5.39 -3.49
N SER A 119 -13.99 -4.92 -3.62
CA SER A 119 -12.88 -5.78 -4.05
C SER A 119 -12.38 -6.66 -2.90
N SER A 120 -12.77 -7.93 -2.90
CA SER A 120 -12.26 -8.90 -1.92
C SER A 120 -10.76 -9.12 -2.06
N SER A 121 -10.24 -9.10 -3.29
CA SER A 121 -8.82 -9.25 -3.58
C SER A 121 -7.96 -8.19 -2.87
N ILE A 122 -8.33 -6.92 -2.97
CA ILE A 122 -7.62 -5.83 -2.26
C ILE A 122 -7.65 -6.08 -0.76
N ARG A 123 -8.84 -6.36 -0.20
CA ARG A 123 -8.99 -6.56 1.25
C ARG A 123 -8.16 -7.74 1.75
N GLU A 124 -8.18 -8.87 1.05
CA GLU A 124 -7.44 -10.08 1.41
C GLU A 124 -5.93 -9.87 1.37
N GLN A 125 -5.42 -9.17 0.36
CA GLN A 125 -4.00 -8.86 0.26
C GLN A 125 -3.53 -7.94 1.39
N ILE A 126 -4.30 -6.89 1.70
CA ILE A 126 -3.96 -5.97 2.80
C ILE A 126 -4.04 -6.68 4.16
N VAL A 127 -5.10 -7.46 4.42
CA VAL A 127 -5.19 -8.25 5.66
C VAL A 127 -4.03 -9.22 5.78
N SER A 128 -3.61 -9.84 4.67
CA SER A 128 -2.42 -10.70 4.70
C SER A 128 -1.17 -9.91 5.06
N CYS A 129 -0.97 -8.71 4.54
CA CYS A 129 0.22 -7.90 4.88
C CYS A 129 0.27 -7.61 6.39
N VAL A 130 -0.85 -7.17 6.96
CA VAL A 130 -0.94 -6.88 8.40
C VAL A 130 -0.62 -8.13 9.22
N ARG A 131 -1.18 -9.28 8.82
CA ARG A 131 -0.88 -10.56 9.46
C ARG A 131 0.59 -10.94 9.34
N ASP A 132 1.19 -10.78 8.16
CA ASP A 132 2.57 -11.18 7.91
C ASP A 132 3.52 -10.35 8.82
N ILE A 133 3.26 -9.04 8.97
CA ILE A 133 3.98 -8.16 9.91
C ILE A 133 3.74 -8.58 11.38
N PHE A 134 2.49 -8.80 11.79
CA PHE A 134 2.15 -9.19 13.17
C PHE A 134 2.76 -10.53 13.61
N ASN A 135 3.06 -11.42 12.66
CA ASN A 135 3.70 -12.69 12.95
C ASN A 135 5.22 -12.66 12.69
N ALA A 136 5.81 -11.48 12.49
CA ALA A 136 7.21 -11.28 12.14
C ALA A 136 7.67 -12.15 10.96
N ARG A 137 6.89 -12.18 9.88
CA ARG A 137 7.13 -13.02 8.68
C ARG A 137 7.54 -12.20 7.45
N THR A 138 8.36 -11.18 7.67
CA THR A 138 8.86 -10.30 6.59
C THR A 138 10.38 -10.19 6.65
N GLU A 139 11.04 -10.03 5.50
CA GLU A 139 12.49 -9.92 5.41
C GLU A 139 13.03 -8.71 6.21
N ALA A 140 12.33 -7.58 6.18
CA ALA A 140 12.67 -6.39 7.00
C ALA A 140 12.63 -6.64 8.52
N GLN A 141 11.84 -7.61 8.99
CA GLN A 141 11.83 -8.05 10.40
C GLN A 141 12.88 -9.13 10.70
N GLY A 142 13.76 -9.42 9.73
CA GLY A 142 14.79 -10.44 9.85
C GLY A 142 14.28 -11.87 9.77
N TRP A 143 13.03 -12.08 9.31
CA TRP A 143 12.43 -13.40 9.20
C TRP A 143 13.24 -14.30 8.28
N LYS A 144 13.57 -15.50 8.77
CA LYS A 144 14.16 -16.59 7.99
C LYS A 144 13.41 -17.86 8.35
N GLU A 145 13.11 -18.70 7.35
CA GLU A 145 12.33 -19.94 7.55
C GLU A 145 12.90 -20.88 8.63
N ASP A 146 14.22 -20.81 8.90
CA ASP A 146 14.95 -21.67 9.83
C ASP A 146 15.46 -20.94 11.11
N ASP A 147 15.06 -19.68 11.34
CA ASP A 147 15.53 -18.89 12.49
C ASP A 147 14.37 -18.57 13.45
N ASP A 148 14.49 -19.02 14.70
CA ASP A 148 13.55 -18.72 15.78
C ASP A 148 13.71 -17.27 16.32
N GLN A 149 14.62 -16.47 15.74
CA GLN A 149 14.77 -15.06 16.10
C GLN A 149 13.58 -14.22 15.63
N TRP A 150 12.71 -13.97 16.59
CA TRP A 150 11.65 -12.97 16.52
C TRP A 150 12.22 -11.57 16.81
N ASN A 151 12.36 -10.73 15.78
CA ASN A 151 12.53 -9.29 15.98
C ASN A 151 11.19 -8.61 15.76
N ALA A 152 10.46 -8.40 16.86
CA ALA A 152 9.36 -7.46 16.86
C ALA A 152 9.91 -6.07 16.57
N ASP A 153 9.82 -5.63 15.32
CA ASP A 153 10.04 -4.24 14.98
C ASP A 153 8.79 -3.44 15.35
N ASP A 154 8.83 -2.79 16.51
CA ASP A 154 7.70 -2.05 17.06
C ASP A 154 7.12 -1.02 16.07
N ASP A 155 7.96 -0.38 15.25
CA ASP A 155 7.50 0.64 14.29
C ASP A 155 6.67 0.01 13.16
N LEU A 156 7.13 -1.14 12.62
CA LEU A 156 6.38 -1.85 11.57
C LEU A 156 5.07 -2.43 12.12
N MET A 157 5.09 -2.90 13.38
CA MET A 157 3.90 -3.38 14.08
C MET A 157 2.87 -2.26 14.26
N ASP A 158 3.31 -1.08 14.70
CA ASP A 158 2.45 0.08 14.83
C ASP A 158 1.86 0.51 13.48
N ALA A 159 2.68 0.57 12.43
CA ALA A 159 2.23 0.90 11.07
C ALA A 159 1.17 -0.09 10.55
N ALA A 160 1.39 -1.39 10.73
CA ALA A 160 0.40 -2.42 10.40
C ALA A 160 -0.87 -2.31 11.26
N GLY A 161 -0.72 -1.95 12.54
CA GLY A 161 -1.82 -1.68 13.46
C GLY A 161 -2.74 -0.56 13.00
N PHE A 162 -2.22 0.51 12.41
CA PHE A 162 -3.02 1.60 11.86
C PHE A 162 -3.90 1.20 10.66
N ILE A 163 -3.55 0.12 9.95
CA ILE A 163 -4.35 -0.39 8.82
C ILE A 163 -5.65 -1.02 9.31
N VAL A 164 -5.63 -1.74 10.44
CA VAL A 164 -6.80 -2.48 10.97
C VAL A 164 -8.06 -1.62 11.10
N PRO A 165 -8.05 -0.44 11.77
CA PRO A 165 -9.22 0.41 11.86
C PRO A 165 -9.64 0.99 10.49
N THR A 166 -8.69 1.23 9.57
CA THR A 166 -9.05 1.71 8.22
C THR A 166 -9.76 0.64 7.37
N LEU A 167 -9.38 -0.63 7.53
CA LEU A 167 -10.12 -1.75 6.94
C LEU A 167 -11.53 -1.87 7.51
N ALA A 168 -11.69 -1.70 8.83
CA ALA A 168 -12.99 -1.75 9.48
C ALA A 168 -13.97 -0.71 8.90
N ASN A 169 -13.47 0.48 8.54
CA ASN A 169 -14.29 1.56 7.97
C ASN A 169 -14.86 1.23 6.58
N ILE A 170 -14.26 0.28 5.85
CA ILE A 170 -14.68 -0.08 4.48
C ILE A 170 -15.33 -1.47 4.40
N MET A 171 -15.49 -2.14 5.55
CA MET A 171 -16.07 -3.47 5.67
C MET A 171 -17.41 -3.41 6.40
N THR A 172 -18.26 -4.41 6.16
CA THR A 172 -19.38 -4.67 7.06
C THR A 172 -18.88 -5.29 8.38
N GLN A 173 -19.67 -5.19 9.44
CA GLN A 173 -19.36 -5.82 10.72
C GLN A 173 -19.09 -7.33 10.57
N GLU A 174 -19.86 -8.03 9.73
CA GLU A 174 -19.70 -9.46 9.48
C GLU A 174 -18.38 -9.76 8.76
N GLN A 175 -18.03 -8.99 7.74
CA GLN A 175 -16.77 -9.14 7.01
C GLN A 175 -15.58 -8.91 7.95
N PHE A 176 -15.59 -7.81 8.70
CA PHE A 176 -14.52 -7.48 9.63
C PHE A 176 -14.37 -8.57 10.72
N SER A 177 -15.49 -9.04 11.29
CA SER A 177 -15.47 -10.09 12.33
C SER A 177 -14.81 -11.38 11.85
N ARG A 178 -15.07 -11.80 10.59
CA ARG A 178 -14.43 -12.98 10.00
C ARG A 178 -12.92 -12.81 9.88
N TYR A 179 -12.43 -11.67 9.39
CA TYR A 179 -11.00 -11.41 9.30
C TYR A 179 -10.36 -11.33 10.69
N PHE A 180 -11.00 -10.66 11.64
CA PHE A 180 -10.49 -10.51 12.99
C PHE A 180 -10.32 -11.86 13.70
N GLN A 181 -11.32 -12.73 13.62
CA GLN A 181 -11.25 -14.08 14.21
C GLN A 181 -10.18 -14.96 13.57
N ASN A 182 -10.06 -14.91 12.24
CA ASN A 182 -9.19 -15.82 11.50
C ASN A 182 -7.71 -15.39 11.48
N TYR A 183 -7.43 -14.09 11.57
CA TYR A 183 -6.09 -13.56 11.33
C TYR A 183 -5.51 -12.75 12.48
N PHE A 184 -6.33 -12.06 13.26
CA PHE A 184 -5.83 -11.21 14.35
C PHE A 184 -5.95 -11.88 15.71
N LEU A 185 -6.99 -12.67 15.97
CA LEU A 185 -7.21 -13.26 17.30
C LEU A 185 -6.14 -14.27 17.75
N PHE A 186 -5.38 -14.83 16.81
CA PHE A 186 -4.26 -15.75 17.12
C PHE A 186 -2.99 -14.97 17.47
N SER A 187 -2.65 -13.92 16.72
CA SER A 187 -1.42 -13.13 16.92
C SER A 187 -1.42 -12.30 18.21
N TRP A 188 -2.59 -11.99 18.80
CA TRP A 188 -2.70 -11.19 20.03
C TRP A 188 -2.67 -12.00 21.33
N LYS A 189 -2.62 -13.34 21.25
CA LYS A 189 -2.51 -14.20 22.45
C LYS A 189 -1.08 -14.42 22.93
N ASP A 190 -0.10 -14.08 22.09
CA ASP A 190 1.32 -14.32 22.32
C ASP A 190 2.07 -13.04 22.79
N TRP A 191 1.32 -11.99 23.12
CA TRP A 191 1.76 -10.75 23.79
C TRP A 191 1.21 -10.70 25.22
#